data_AF-A0A0J6SDM5-F1
#
_entry.id   AF-A0A0J6SDM5-F1
#
_cell.length_a   1.000
_cell.length_b   1.000
_cell.length_c   1.000
_cell.angle_alpha   90.00
_cell.angle_beta   90.00
_cell.angle_gamma   90.00
#
_symmetry.space_group_name_H-M   'P 1'
#
loop_
_entity.id
_entity.type
_entity.pdbx_description
1 polymer ?
#
loop_
_entity_poly.entity_id
_entity_poly.type
_entity_poly.pdbx_seq_one_letter_code
_entity_poly.pdbx_strand_id
1 'polypeptide(L)' 'MIMDIIKQGSRARALGRPRDACPHPADSRERRAWYEGYDGSTWDFAERVTHPTIAPQGHAIRDAAANPTPV' A
#
# COMPACT_ATOMS: atom_id res chain seq x y z
N MET A 1 9.30 6.43 18.26
CA MET A 1 9.93 5.10 18.09
C MET A 1 10.72 5.10 16.78
N ILE A 2 11.73 4.24 16.56
CA ILE A 2 12.51 4.25 15.29
C ILE A 2 11.63 4.06 14.05
N MET A 3 10.54 3.29 14.18
CA MET A 3 9.55 3.12 13.13
C MET A 3 8.94 4.45 12.65
N ASP A 4 8.72 5.42 13.55
CA ASP A 4 8.18 6.74 13.19
C ASP A 4 9.17 7.53 12.32
N ILE A 5 10.46 7.35 12.57
CA ILE A 5 11.54 8.04 11.87
C ILE A 5 11.72 7.48 10.46
N ILE A 6 11.59 6.16 10.31
CA ILE A 6 11.53 5.50 9.00
C ILE A 6 10.34 6.05 8.18
N LYS A 7 9.14 6.09 8.79
CA LYS A 7 7.93 6.65 8.14
C LYS A 7 8.06 8.14 7.82
N GLN A 8 8.90 8.87 8.54
CA GLN A 8 9.17 10.27 8.27
C GLN A 8 10.12 10.45 7.08
N GLY A 9 11.14 9.59 6.97
CA GLY A 9 12.05 9.55 5.81
C GLY A 9 11.32 9.21 4.51
N SER A 10 10.44 8.20 4.53
CA SER A 10 9.66 7.83 3.34
C SER A 10 8.71 8.94 2.89
N ARG A 11 8.06 9.63 3.85
CA ARG A 11 7.23 10.81 3.57
C ARG A 11 8.04 11.97 3.01
N ALA A 12 9.25 12.20 3.50
CA ALA A 12 10.12 13.25 2.96
C ALA A 12 10.43 13.00 1.47
N ARG A 13 10.70 11.76 1.07
CA ARG A 13 10.84 11.38 -0.35
C ARG A 13 9.55 11.59 -1.14
N ALA A 14 8.41 11.12 -0.62
CA ALA A 14 7.11 11.28 -1.29
C ALA A 14 6.72 12.75 -1.50
N LEU A 15 7.17 13.64 -0.60
CA LEU A 15 6.98 15.08 -0.69
C LEU A 15 8.05 15.79 -1.54
N GLY A 16 9.03 15.06 -2.10
CA GLY A 16 10.11 15.62 -2.91
C GLY A 16 11.15 16.41 -2.11
N ARG A 17 11.24 16.20 -0.78
CA ARG A 17 12.27 16.86 0.04
C ARG A 17 13.65 16.22 -0.20
N PRO A 18 14.72 17.03 -0.16
CA PRO A 18 16.09 16.51 -0.32
C PRO A 18 16.52 15.68 0.89
N ARG A 19 17.46 14.76 0.66
CA ARG A 19 18.05 13.87 1.68
C ARG A 19 18.73 14.64 2.82
N ASP A 20 19.20 15.86 2.55
CA ASP A 20 19.86 16.73 3.54
C ASP A 20 18.88 17.42 4.50
N ALA A 21 17.57 17.34 4.27
CA ALA A 21 16.55 17.86 5.19
C ALA A 21 16.35 16.98 6.44
N CYS A 22 17.25 16.03 6.69
CA CYS A 22 17.19 15.14 7.86
C CYS A 22 17.40 15.95 9.16
N PRO A 23 16.42 15.98 10.08
CA PRO A 23 16.51 16.76 11.32
C PRO A 23 17.38 16.10 12.40
N HIS A 24 17.97 14.93 12.12
CA HIS A 24 18.71 14.13 13.10
C HIS A 24 20.22 14.35 13.05
N PRO A 25 20.93 14.26 14.20
CA PRO A 25 22.39 14.37 14.27
C PRO A 25 23.10 13.29 13.44
N ALA A 26 24.36 13.56 13.05
CA ALA A 26 25.13 12.71 12.14
C ALA A 26 25.34 11.26 12.62
N ASP A 27 25.56 11.07 13.91
CA ASP A 27 25.88 9.76 14.50
C ASP A 27 24.67 9.03 15.10
N SER A 28 23.49 9.65 15.06
CA SER A 28 22.29 9.08 15.67
C SER A 28 21.77 7.89 14.88
N ARG A 29 21.34 6.86 15.63
CA ARG A 29 20.56 5.72 15.12
C ARG A 29 19.36 6.20 14.30
N GLU A 30 18.75 7.30 14.74
CA GLU A 30 17.63 7.97 14.09
C GLU A 30 17.96 8.44 12.66
N ARG A 31 19.15 8.98 12.41
CA ARG A 31 19.56 9.41 11.07
C ARG A 31 19.66 8.22 10.11
N ARG A 32 20.24 7.10 10.57
CA ARG A 32 20.31 5.86 9.76
C ARG A 32 18.90 5.36 9.43
N ALA A 33 18.00 5.33 10.40
CA ALA A 33 16.61 4.93 10.21
C ALA A 33 15.83 5.87 9.27
N TRP A 34 16.06 7.19 9.35
CA TRP A 34 15.44 8.16 8.45
C TRP A 34 15.90 7.93 7.00
N TYR A 35 17.20 7.70 6.80
CA TYR A 35 17.75 7.39 5.48
C TYR A 35 17.25 6.07 4.94
N GLU A 36 17.07 5.06 5.79
CA GLU A 36 16.50 3.77 5.40
C GLU A 36 15.07 3.93 4.87
N GLY A 37 14.25 4.76 5.53
CA GLY A 37 12.91 5.11 5.05
C GLY A 37 12.92 5.98 3.78
N TYR A 38 13.88 6.89 3.64
CA TYR A 38 14.01 7.77 2.46
C TYR A 38 14.47 7.00 1.22
N ASP A 39 15.49 6.15 1.36
CA ASP A 39 16.06 5.33 0.28
C ASP A 39 15.04 4.29 -0.23
N GLY A 40 14.16 3.83 0.67
CA GLY A 40 13.11 2.88 0.31
C GLY A 40 13.62 1.46 0.11
N SER A 41 14.92 1.20 0.37
CA SER A 41 15.58 -0.09 0.17
C SER A 41 15.02 -1.23 1.03
N THR A 42 14.13 -0.97 1.98
CA THR A 42 13.53 -2.01 2.85
C THR A 42 12.01 -1.92 3.04
N TRP A 43 11.33 -0.92 2.46
CA TRP A 43 9.90 -0.64 2.75
C TRP A 43 9.06 -0.42 1.50
N ASP A 44 9.39 -1.11 0.42
CA ASP A 44 8.46 -1.26 -0.69
C ASP A 44 7.25 -2.08 -0.20
N PHE A 45 6.26 -1.38 0.36
CA PHE A 45 4.90 -1.91 0.55
C PHE A 45 4.22 -2.20 -0.82
N ALA A 46 4.97 -2.28 -1.93
CA ALA A 46 4.42 -2.70 -3.22
C ALA A 46 4.34 -4.22 -3.37
N GLU A 47 4.44 -4.98 -2.28
CA GLU A 47 3.38 -5.95 -2.02
C GLU A 47 2.10 -5.23 -1.55
N ARG A 48 1.59 -4.34 -2.41
CA ARG A 48 0.14 -4.24 -2.57
C ARG A 48 -0.24 -5.59 -3.15
N VAL A 49 -0.31 -6.60 -2.29
CA VAL A 49 -1.03 -7.84 -2.55
C VAL A 49 -2.35 -7.34 -3.07
N THR A 50 -2.55 -7.47 -4.38
CA THR A 50 -3.81 -7.13 -5.01
C THR A 50 -4.81 -7.97 -4.26
N HIS A 51 -5.64 -7.32 -3.44
CA HIS A 51 -6.64 -8.01 -2.64
C HIS A 51 -7.37 -8.91 -3.64
N PRO A 52 -7.37 -10.25 -3.47
CA PRO A 52 -7.91 -11.14 -4.48
C PRO A 52 -9.34 -10.66 -4.71
N THR A 53 -9.56 -10.12 -5.90
CA THR A 53 -10.86 -9.65 -6.34
C THR A 53 -11.79 -10.82 -6.12
N ILE A 54 -12.71 -10.68 -5.15
CA ILE A 54 -13.86 -11.57 -5.06
C ILE A 54 -14.48 -11.50 -6.44
N ALA A 55 -14.38 -12.60 -7.17
CA ALA A 55 -14.95 -12.73 -8.50
C ALA A 55 -16.41 -12.27 -8.42
N PRO A 56 -16.90 -11.38 -9.30
CA PRO A 56 -18.32 -11.28 -9.50
C PRO A 56 -18.73 -12.62 -10.11
N GLN A 57 -19.20 -13.56 -9.27
CA GLN A 57 -19.82 -14.78 -9.76
C GLN A 57 -20.97 -14.34 -10.65
N GLY A 58 -20.77 -14.56 -11.94
CA GLY A 58 -21.68 -14.17 -13.00
C GLY A 58 -23.08 -14.70 -12.70
N HIS A 59 -24.03 -13.77 -12.81
CA HIS A 59 -25.40 -13.97 -13.25
C HIS A 59 -25.69 -15.42 -13.67
N ALA A 60 -26.14 -16.22 -12.71
CA ALA A 60 -26.68 -17.53 -12.98
C ALA A 60 -27.93 -17.35 -13.84
N ILE A 61 -27.78 -17.78 -15.09
CA ILE A 61 -28.81 -18.07 -16.09
C ILE A 61 -30.13 -18.44 -15.40
N ARG A 62 -31.14 -17.58 -15.54
CA ARG A 62 -32.52 -17.89 -15.19
C ARG A 62 -33.29 -18.22 -16.46
N ASP A 63 -32.84 -19.27 -17.14
CA ASP A 63 -33.67 -20.03 -18.08
C ASP A 63 -34.22 -21.25 -17.35
N ALA A 64 -35.45 -21.12 -16.86
CA ALA A 64 -36.28 -22.27 -16.52
C ALA A 64 -37.75 -21.85 -16.60
N ALA A 65 -38.38 -22.34 -17.66
CA ALA A 65 -39.78 -22.28 -18.02
C ALA A 65 -40.75 -22.62 -16.88
N ALA A 66 -41.89 -21.94 -16.86
CA ALA A 66 -43.22 -22.57 -16.77
C ALA A 66 -44.30 -21.47 -16.74
N ASN A 67 -44.96 -21.24 -17.88
CA ASN A 67 -46.26 -20.56 -17.90
C ASN A 67 -47.30 -21.59 -18.36
N PRO A 68 -48.16 -22.13 -17.47
CA PRO A 68 -49.28 -22.95 -17.90
C PRO A 68 -50.45 -22.04 -18.31
N THR A 69 -50.77 -22.02 -19.60
CA THR A 69 -51.98 -21.36 -20.13
C THR A 69 -53.13 -22.37 -20.12
N PRO A 70 -54.27 -22.11 -19.44
CA PRO A 70 -55.48 -22.91 -19.62
C PRO A 70 -56.29 -22.41 -20.83
N VAL A 71 -56.83 -23.34 -21.62
CA VAL A 71 -57.86 -23.12 -22.65
C VAL A 71 -59.25 -23.38 -22.09
#